data_AF-A0A7J8SVP3-F1
#
_entry.id   AF-A0A7J8SVP3-F1
#
_cell.length_a   1.000
_cell.length_b   1.000
_cell.length_c   1.000
_cell.angle_alpha   90.00
_cell.angle_beta   90.00
_cell.angle_gamma   90.00
#
_symmetry.space_group_name_H-M   'P 1'
#
loop_
_entity.id
_entity.type
_entity.pdbx_description
1 polymer ?
#
loop_
_entity_poly.entity_id
_entity_poly.type
_entity_poly.pdbx_seq_one_letter_code
_entity_poly.pdbx_strand_id
1 'polypeptide(L)'
;MDAPVTPVAIDNDHQNPSKHLPSQKNTSKGGWNAAIFVIFVEMAERFAFYGLAGNLITYLTNNLGQPVAAAAKNVNTWVGVSAIFPILGAFVADSYLGRFKTILASSSIYFLGMVLLSLSVSVIPTHSRKPVFFTALYILAIGEGGHKPCVQTFAADQFDENNPEEKAAKSSFFNWWYLGIVTGASVAIVVVIYLQDNVSWAAGFGVLAGSLAVALALFLIGMKRYRKQRPTGSPFTRVAQVFVAAARKWR
;
A
#
# COMPACT_ATOMS: atom_id res chain seq x y z
N MET A 1 22.10 -65.85 53.33
CA MET A 1 20.76 -65.68 52.72
C MET A 1 20.59 -64.20 52.51
N ASP A 2 20.87 -63.81 51.27
CA ASP A 2 21.01 -62.46 50.78
C ASP A 2 19.68 -61.72 50.71
N ALA A 3 19.69 -60.44 51.08
CA ALA A 3 18.71 -59.47 50.61
C ALA A 3 19.49 -58.27 50.05
N PRO A 4 19.41 -57.99 48.73
CA PRO A 4 20.15 -56.90 48.11
C PRO A 4 19.48 -55.56 48.42
N VAL A 5 20.28 -54.57 48.83
CA VAL A 5 19.84 -53.17 48.89
C VAL A 5 19.81 -52.63 47.46
N THR A 6 18.62 -52.48 46.90
CA THR A 6 18.39 -51.82 45.61
C THR A 6 18.72 -50.34 45.72
N PRO A 7 19.44 -49.73 44.74
CA PRO A 7 19.67 -48.29 44.72
C PRO A 7 18.36 -47.56 44.43
N VAL A 8 18.13 -46.47 45.17
CA VAL A 8 17.04 -45.53 44.94
C VAL A 8 17.22 -44.88 43.56
N ALA A 9 16.34 -45.21 42.62
CA ALA A 9 16.23 -44.48 41.38
C ALA A 9 15.63 -43.09 41.67
N ILE A 10 16.40 -42.04 41.43
CA ILE A 10 15.88 -40.67 41.38
C ILE A 10 15.10 -40.58 40.07
N ASP A 11 13.77 -40.55 40.20
CA ASP A 11 12.86 -40.28 39.09
C ASP A 11 12.99 -38.81 38.69
N ASN A 12 13.81 -38.54 37.67
CA ASN A 12 13.90 -37.23 37.05
C ASN A 12 12.70 -37.04 36.12
N ASP A 13 11.53 -36.80 36.71
CA ASP A 13 10.32 -36.43 35.99
C ASP A 13 10.36 -34.93 35.63
N HIS A 14 11.37 -34.54 34.84
CA HIS A 14 11.34 -33.31 34.09
C HIS A 14 10.54 -33.56 32.80
N GLN A 15 9.23 -33.63 32.96
CA GLN A 15 8.27 -33.50 31.87
C GLN A 15 8.50 -32.19 31.12
N ASN A 16 9.18 -32.31 29.99
CA ASN A 16 9.29 -31.31 28.95
C ASN A 16 7.87 -30.94 28.47
N PRO A 17 7.37 -29.71 28.66
CA PRO A 17 6.07 -29.31 28.13
C PRO A 17 6.22 -28.88 26.67
N SER A 18 6.90 -29.66 25.83
CA SER A 18 6.73 -29.59 24.38
C SER A 18 5.43 -30.30 24.02
N LYS A 19 4.30 -29.69 24.42
CA LYS A 19 3.01 -29.94 23.80
C LYS A 19 3.18 -29.70 22.31
N HIS A 20 3.36 -30.79 21.55
CA HIS A 20 3.08 -30.83 20.14
C HIS A 20 1.60 -30.46 19.98
N LEU A 21 1.34 -29.16 19.80
CA LEU A 21 0.11 -28.70 19.21
C LEU A 21 -0.04 -29.46 17.88
N PRO A 22 -1.21 -30.04 17.58
CA PRO A 22 -1.42 -30.68 16.30
C PRO A 22 -1.11 -29.65 15.23
N SER A 23 -0.21 -30.02 14.32
CA SER A 23 0.11 -29.22 13.13
C SER A 23 -1.20 -28.90 12.43
N GLN A 24 -1.69 -27.67 12.63
CA GLN A 24 -2.80 -27.16 11.83
C GLN A 24 -2.39 -27.36 10.39
N LYS A 25 -3.18 -28.15 9.66
CA LYS A 25 -3.06 -28.35 8.22
C LYS A 25 -2.97 -26.96 7.58
N ASN A 26 -1.75 -26.50 7.30
CA ASN A 26 -1.50 -25.19 6.76
C ASN A 26 -2.08 -25.17 5.34
N THR A 27 -3.27 -24.59 5.19
CA THR A 27 -3.70 -24.14 3.87
C THR A 27 -2.64 -23.17 3.37
N SER A 28 -1.88 -23.55 2.33
CA SER A 28 -0.83 -22.76 1.70
C SER A 28 -1.37 -21.38 1.28
N LYS A 29 -1.24 -20.39 2.17
CA LYS A 29 -1.60 -18.99 1.95
C LYS A 29 -0.34 -18.15 2.13
N GLY A 30 -0.12 -17.22 1.22
CA GLY A 30 1.12 -16.46 1.11
C GLY A 30 2.04 -16.97 0.00
N GLY A 31 3.33 -16.67 0.13
CA GLY A 31 4.38 -16.98 -0.83
C GLY A 31 4.24 -16.21 -2.16
N TRP A 32 5.00 -16.65 -3.16
CA TRP A 32 5.05 -16.03 -4.49
C TRP A 32 3.69 -15.96 -5.19
N ASN A 33 2.84 -16.96 -5.01
CA ASN A 33 1.49 -17.01 -5.58
C ASN A 33 0.58 -15.86 -5.09
N ALA A 34 0.86 -15.31 -3.91
CA ALA A 34 0.21 -14.12 -3.39
C ALA A 34 1.01 -12.85 -3.77
N ALA A 35 2.32 -12.89 -3.57
CA ALA A 35 3.19 -11.73 -3.71
C ALA A 35 3.20 -11.15 -5.13
N ILE A 36 3.08 -11.98 -6.16
CA ILE A 36 3.06 -11.53 -7.57
C ILE A 36 1.93 -10.53 -7.86
N PHE A 37 0.73 -10.76 -7.31
CA PHE A 37 -0.39 -9.84 -7.46
C PHE A 37 -0.08 -8.48 -6.82
N VAL A 38 0.61 -8.48 -5.68
CA VAL A 38 0.99 -7.27 -4.96
C VAL A 38 2.04 -6.47 -5.75
N ILE A 39 2.97 -7.14 -6.44
CA ILE A 39 3.92 -6.48 -7.35
C ILE A 39 3.19 -5.75 -8.47
N PHE A 40 2.24 -6.42 -9.15
CA PHE A 40 1.48 -5.79 -10.23
C PHE A 40 0.67 -4.58 -9.75
N VAL A 41 0.08 -4.68 -8.56
CA VAL A 41 -0.67 -3.57 -7.94
C VAL A 41 0.25 -2.38 -7.67
N GLU A 42 1.41 -2.60 -7.05
CA GLU A 42 2.36 -1.50 -6.81
C GLU A 42 2.89 -0.92 -8.12
N MET A 43 3.22 -1.75 -9.11
CA MET A 43 3.71 -1.29 -10.40
C MET A 43 2.68 -0.39 -11.10
N ALA A 44 1.41 -0.78 -11.10
CA ALA A 44 0.33 0.02 -11.69
C ALA A 44 0.08 1.32 -10.92
N GLU A 45 0.16 1.29 -9.59
CA GLU A 45 0.03 2.49 -8.76
C GLU A 45 1.19 3.46 -9.01
N ARG A 46 2.43 2.98 -9.09
CA ARG A 46 3.59 3.81 -9.48
C ARG A 46 3.45 4.39 -10.87
N PHE A 47 3.01 3.56 -11.83
CA PHE A 47 2.74 4.02 -13.19
C PHE A 47 1.72 5.17 -13.20
N ALA A 48 0.63 5.04 -12.44
CA ALA A 48 -0.38 6.07 -12.31
C ALA A 48 0.13 7.35 -11.62
N PHE A 49 0.87 7.21 -10.52
CA PHE A 49 1.43 8.33 -9.78
C PHE A 49 2.40 9.14 -10.64
N TYR A 50 3.39 8.49 -11.25
CA TYR A 50 4.39 9.18 -12.06
C TYR A 50 3.83 9.71 -13.39
N GLY A 51 2.88 9.00 -14.00
CA GLY A 51 2.20 9.48 -15.21
C GLY A 51 1.29 10.69 -14.96
N LEU A 52 0.75 10.83 -13.75
CA LEU A 52 0.03 12.04 -13.33
C LEU A 52 1.01 13.16 -12.96
N ALA A 53 1.92 12.90 -12.02
CA ALA A 53 2.81 13.91 -11.46
C ALA A 53 3.77 14.49 -12.50
N GLY A 54 4.24 13.65 -13.43
CA GLY A 54 5.26 14.00 -14.42
C GLY A 54 4.87 15.12 -15.38
N ASN A 55 3.57 15.32 -15.62
CA ASN A 55 3.08 16.34 -16.55
C ASN A 55 2.00 17.25 -15.97
N LEU A 56 1.82 17.21 -14.63
CA LEU A 56 0.75 17.94 -13.97
C LEU A 56 0.89 19.46 -14.12
N ILE A 57 2.13 19.98 -14.05
CA ILE A 57 2.39 21.42 -14.22
C ILE A 57 1.91 21.89 -15.59
N THR A 58 2.26 21.16 -16.65
CA THR A 58 1.86 21.47 -18.03
C THR A 58 0.35 21.52 -18.18
N TYR A 59 -0.39 20.59 -17.56
CA TYR A 59 -1.85 20.64 -17.57
C TYR A 59 -2.40 21.89 -16.88
N LEU A 60 -1.86 22.21 -15.69
CA LEU A 60 -2.31 23.38 -14.93
C LEU A 60 -2.04 24.69 -15.67
N THR A 61 -0.91 24.79 -16.38
CA THR A 61 -0.54 26.00 -17.14
C THR A 61 -1.32 26.10 -18.44
N ASN A 62 -1.30 25.05 -19.26
CA ASN A 62 -1.79 25.11 -20.64
C ASN A 62 -3.31 24.95 -20.71
N ASN A 63 -3.91 24.11 -19.86
CA ASN A 63 -5.34 23.78 -19.94
C ASN A 63 -6.18 24.48 -18.86
N LEU A 64 -5.63 24.76 -17.68
CA LEU A 64 -6.32 25.52 -16.63
C LEU A 64 -5.88 27.00 -16.56
N GLY A 65 -4.99 27.43 -17.45
CA GLY A 65 -4.57 28.83 -17.60
C GLY A 65 -3.89 29.41 -16.36
N GLN A 66 -3.27 28.57 -15.52
CA GLN A 66 -2.57 29.06 -14.33
C GLN A 66 -1.21 29.65 -14.70
N PRO A 67 -0.80 30.75 -14.05
CA PRO A 67 0.60 31.18 -14.09
C PRO A 67 1.52 30.05 -13.59
N VAL A 68 2.70 29.90 -14.19
CA VAL A 68 3.67 28.84 -13.87
C VAL A 68 3.98 28.77 -12.38
N ALA A 69 4.14 29.92 -11.70
CA ALA A 69 4.38 29.99 -10.27
C ALA A 69 3.22 29.42 -9.43
N ALA A 70 1.97 29.68 -9.85
CA ALA A 70 0.78 29.14 -9.17
C ALA A 70 0.62 27.63 -9.44
N ALA A 71 0.89 27.18 -10.67
CA ALA A 71 0.88 25.76 -11.01
C ALA A 71 1.92 24.99 -10.19
N ALA A 72 3.17 25.47 -10.13
CA ALA A 72 4.23 24.85 -9.34
C ALA A 72 3.89 24.79 -7.85
N LYS A 73 3.33 25.87 -7.28
CA LYS A 73 2.84 25.89 -5.89
C LYS A 73 1.78 24.80 -5.66
N ASN A 74 0.80 24.69 -6.56
CA ASN A 74 -0.29 23.72 -6.44
C ASN A 74 0.23 22.27 -6.52
N VAL A 75 1.14 21.98 -7.47
CA VAL A 75 1.77 20.66 -7.59
C VAL A 75 2.59 20.32 -6.35
N ASN A 76 3.45 21.23 -5.88
CA ASN A 76 4.25 21.01 -4.67
C ASN A 76 3.38 20.82 -3.42
N THR A 77 2.26 21.55 -3.33
CA THR A 77 1.28 21.37 -2.24
C THR A 77 0.66 19.99 -2.31
N TRP A 78 0.24 19.53 -3.49
CA TRP A 78 -0.33 18.19 -3.68
C TRP A 78 0.68 17.09 -3.35
N VAL A 79 1.94 17.21 -3.78
CA VAL A 79 3.01 16.26 -3.43
C VAL A 79 3.24 16.24 -1.91
N GLY A 80 3.33 17.41 -1.27
CA GLY A 80 3.51 17.52 0.18
C GLY A 80 2.36 16.89 0.96
N VAL A 81 1.13 17.14 0.54
CA VAL A 81 -0.07 16.51 1.13
C VAL A 81 -0.03 14.99 0.97
N SER A 82 0.29 14.50 -0.23
CA SER A 82 0.41 13.06 -0.53
C SER A 82 1.54 12.38 0.26
N ALA A 83 2.55 13.12 0.72
CA ALA A 83 3.60 12.61 1.59
C ALA A 83 3.18 12.51 3.08
N ILE A 84 2.20 13.30 3.52
CA ILE A 84 1.71 13.31 4.91
C ILE A 84 0.61 12.25 5.11
N PHE A 85 -0.27 12.08 4.14
CA PHE A 85 -1.40 11.13 4.20
C PHE A 85 -1.02 9.68 4.56
N PRO A 86 0.16 9.15 4.18
CA PRO A 86 0.66 7.85 4.65
C PRO A 86 0.70 7.67 6.16
N ILE A 87 0.96 8.73 6.92
CA ILE A 87 0.98 8.67 8.39
C ILE A 87 -0.42 8.36 8.92
N LEU A 88 -1.44 9.03 8.36
CA LEU A 88 -2.85 8.79 8.70
C LEU A 88 -3.30 7.41 8.24
N GLY A 89 -2.93 7.02 7.01
CA GLY A 89 -3.25 5.71 6.45
C GLY A 89 -2.71 4.55 7.29
N ALA A 90 -1.44 4.65 7.72
CA ALA A 90 -0.81 3.68 8.61
C ALA A 90 -1.53 3.59 9.97
N PHE A 91 -1.86 4.74 10.57
CA PHE A 91 -2.60 4.77 11.83
C PHE A 91 -3.95 4.05 11.73
N VAL A 92 -4.71 4.30 10.66
CA VAL A 92 -6.01 3.64 10.41
C VAL A 92 -5.85 2.13 10.20
N ALA A 93 -4.83 1.71 9.45
CA ALA A 93 -4.56 0.30 9.19
C ALA A 93 -4.18 -0.47 10.46
N ASP A 94 -3.29 0.11 11.27
CA ASP A 94 -2.78 -0.56 12.47
C ASP A 94 -3.79 -0.56 13.62
N SER A 95 -4.67 0.46 13.69
CA SER A 95 -5.61 0.64 14.81
C SER A 95 -6.98 0.00 14.59
N TYR A 96 -7.52 0.01 13.35
CA TYR A 96 -8.93 -0.31 13.11
C TYR A 96 -9.15 -1.36 12.01
N LEU A 97 -8.66 -1.10 10.80
CA LEU A 97 -9.10 -1.84 9.60
C LEU A 97 -8.22 -3.07 9.30
N GLY A 98 -6.95 -3.04 9.70
CA GLY A 98 -5.93 -3.97 9.22
C GLY A 98 -5.42 -3.62 7.83
N ARG A 99 -4.23 -4.13 7.49
CA ARG A 99 -3.51 -3.79 6.24
C ARG A 99 -4.33 -4.12 4.99
N PHE A 100 -4.87 -5.34 4.89
CA PHE A 100 -5.62 -5.78 3.71
C PHE A 100 -6.85 -4.90 3.41
N LYS A 101 -7.69 -4.60 4.41
CA LYS A 101 -8.90 -3.79 4.21
C LYS A 101 -8.55 -2.34 3.89
N THR A 102 -7.47 -1.82 4.49
CA THR A 102 -6.99 -0.47 4.20
C THR A 102 -6.51 -0.37 2.76
N ILE A 103 -5.68 -1.31 2.29
CA ILE A 103 -5.23 -1.35 0.88
C ILE A 103 -6.43 -1.38 -0.06
N LEU A 104 -7.42 -2.22 0.21
CA LEU A 104 -8.60 -2.34 -0.65
C LEU A 104 -9.41 -1.03 -0.71
N ALA A 105 -9.68 -0.41 0.44
CA ALA A 105 -10.40 0.86 0.51
C ALA A 105 -9.60 1.98 -0.18
N SER A 106 -8.31 2.08 0.11
CA SER A 106 -7.39 3.06 -0.48
C SER A 106 -7.25 2.92 -1.98
N SER A 107 -7.09 1.70 -2.50
CA SER A 107 -7.02 1.44 -3.94
C SER A 107 -8.33 1.82 -4.64
N SER A 108 -9.47 1.56 -3.99
CA SER A 108 -10.78 1.95 -4.52
C SER A 108 -10.95 3.47 -4.55
N ILE A 109 -10.55 4.18 -3.48
CA ILE A 109 -10.55 5.66 -3.43
C ILE A 109 -9.61 6.24 -4.49
N TYR A 110 -8.41 5.67 -4.64
CA TYR A 110 -7.44 6.09 -5.64
C TYR A 110 -7.98 5.91 -7.07
N PHE A 111 -8.58 4.75 -7.36
CA PHE A 111 -9.24 4.50 -8.64
C PHE A 111 -10.38 5.49 -8.90
N LEU A 112 -11.26 5.72 -7.93
CA LEU A 112 -12.34 6.71 -8.05
C LEU A 112 -11.82 8.13 -8.29
N GLY A 113 -10.75 8.51 -7.60
CA GLY A 113 -10.06 9.78 -7.82
C GLY A 113 -9.54 9.90 -9.25
N MET A 114 -8.94 8.84 -9.79
CA MET A 114 -8.42 8.85 -11.17
C MET A 114 -9.54 8.90 -12.22
N VAL A 115 -10.65 8.18 -11.98
CA VAL A 115 -11.84 8.25 -12.83
C VAL A 115 -12.41 9.67 -12.82
N LEU A 116 -12.58 10.28 -11.64
CA LEU A 116 -13.07 11.65 -11.52
C LEU A 116 -12.14 12.65 -12.21
N LEU A 117 -10.82 12.44 -12.11
CA LEU A 117 -9.82 13.25 -12.79
C LEU A 117 -9.98 13.13 -14.32
N SER A 118 -10.09 11.92 -14.85
CA SER A 118 -10.29 11.67 -16.29
C SER A 118 -11.61 12.28 -16.80
N LEU A 119 -12.70 12.15 -16.03
CA LEU A 119 -13.99 12.77 -16.35
C LEU A 119 -13.91 14.29 -16.32
N SER A 120 -13.16 14.88 -15.39
CA SER A 120 -13.00 16.34 -15.29
C SER A 120 -12.42 16.96 -16.56
N VAL A 121 -11.54 16.21 -17.22
CA VAL A 121 -10.88 16.64 -18.45
C VAL A 121 -11.74 16.37 -19.69
N SER A 122 -12.54 15.30 -19.66
CA SER A 122 -13.26 14.81 -20.84
C SER A 122 -14.68 15.39 -20.99
N VAL A 123 -15.48 15.35 -19.92
CA VAL A 123 -16.93 15.63 -19.98
C VAL A 123 -17.36 16.84 -19.17
N ILE A 124 -16.57 17.27 -18.18
CA ILE A 124 -16.95 18.37 -17.30
C ILE A 124 -16.77 19.73 -18.01
N PRO A 125 -17.79 20.62 -17.97
CA PRO A 125 -17.71 21.96 -18.54
C PRO A 125 -16.57 22.80 -17.97
N THR A 126 -16.02 23.70 -18.78
CA THR A 126 -14.85 24.53 -18.43
C THR A 126 -15.01 25.31 -17.12
N HIS A 127 -16.22 25.79 -16.80
CA HIS A 127 -16.48 26.54 -15.57
C HIS A 127 -16.34 25.69 -14.30
N SER A 128 -16.65 24.38 -14.37
CA SER A 128 -16.56 23.44 -13.24
C SER A 128 -15.32 22.56 -13.28
N ARG A 129 -14.55 22.59 -14.37
CA ARG A 129 -13.38 21.72 -14.58
C ARG A 129 -12.33 21.89 -13.48
N LYS A 130 -11.93 23.13 -13.18
CA LYS A 130 -10.88 23.42 -12.19
C LYS A 130 -11.22 22.90 -10.79
N PRO A 131 -12.38 23.21 -10.17
CA PRO A 131 -12.70 22.69 -8.85
C PRO A 131 -12.80 21.16 -8.84
N VAL A 132 -13.45 20.55 -9.83
CA VAL A 132 -13.57 19.08 -9.91
C VAL A 132 -12.20 18.41 -10.05
N PHE A 133 -11.30 18.99 -10.86
CA PHE A 133 -9.94 18.49 -11.04
C PHE A 133 -9.14 18.51 -9.72
N PHE A 134 -9.19 19.62 -8.97
CA PHE A 134 -8.53 19.69 -7.67
C PHE A 134 -9.15 18.77 -6.63
N THR A 135 -10.48 18.63 -6.61
CA THR A 135 -11.15 17.64 -5.75
C THR A 135 -10.65 16.23 -6.07
N ALA A 136 -10.55 15.87 -7.35
CA ALA A 136 -10.03 14.58 -7.78
C ALA A 136 -8.56 14.38 -7.36
N LEU A 137 -7.70 15.39 -7.49
CA LEU A 137 -6.30 15.35 -7.03
C LEU A 137 -6.19 15.06 -5.54
N TYR A 138 -7.01 15.70 -4.69
CA TYR A 138 -6.96 15.45 -3.25
C TYR A 138 -7.58 14.10 -2.87
N ILE A 139 -8.59 13.60 -3.60
CA ILE A 139 -9.08 12.23 -3.46
C ILE A 139 -7.96 11.22 -3.77
N LEU A 140 -7.17 11.47 -4.81
CA LEU A 140 -5.99 10.66 -5.14
C LEU A 140 -4.96 10.67 -3.99
N ALA A 141 -4.65 11.83 -3.43
CA ALA A 141 -3.72 11.92 -2.29
C ALA A 141 -4.20 11.09 -1.07
N ILE A 142 -5.51 11.08 -0.80
CA ILE A 142 -6.12 10.26 0.27
C ILE A 142 -5.98 8.77 -0.05
N GLY A 143 -6.30 8.36 -1.29
CA GLY A 143 -6.18 6.97 -1.74
C GLY A 143 -4.75 6.45 -1.62
N GLU A 144 -3.78 7.24 -2.08
CA GLU A 144 -2.36 6.92 -2.00
C GLU A 144 -1.87 6.76 -0.55
N GLY A 145 -2.39 7.60 0.35
CA GLY A 145 -2.07 7.60 1.77
C GLY A 145 -2.23 6.25 2.45
N GLY A 146 -3.36 5.57 2.27
CA GLY A 146 -3.52 4.25 2.89
C GLY A 146 -2.87 3.10 2.11
N HIS A 147 -2.58 3.30 0.82
CA HIS A 147 -1.93 2.28 -0.02
C HIS A 147 -0.46 2.11 0.34
N LYS A 148 0.33 3.20 0.28
CA LYS A 148 1.79 3.20 0.45
C LYS A 148 2.32 2.46 1.69
N PRO A 149 1.89 2.80 2.93
CA PRO A 149 2.45 2.16 4.13
C PRO A 149 1.97 0.71 4.30
N CYS A 150 0.80 0.39 3.75
CA CYS A 150 0.16 -0.91 3.97
C CYS A 150 0.61 -1.96 2.94
N VAL A 151 0.82 -1.58 1.67
CA VAL A 151 1.16 -2.56 0.62
C VAL A 151 2.52 -3.20 0.86
N GLN A 152 3.55 -2.43 1.21
CA GLN A 152 4.88 -2.97 1.46
C GLN A 152 4.88 -3.96 2.61
N THR A 153 4.25 -3.57 3.72
CA THR A 153 4.16 -4.41 4.92
C THR A 153 3.29 -5.64 4.68
N PHE A 154 2.18 -5.49 3.96
CA PHE A 154 1.33 -6.61 3.55
C PHE A 154 2.05 -7.59 2.61
N ALA A 155 2.86 -7.10 1.68
CA ALA A 155 3.64 -7.94 0.79
C ALA A 155 4.71 -8.72 1.55
N ALA A 156 5.40 -8.04 2.48
CA ALA A 156 6.37 -8.67 3.38
C ALA A 156 5.72 -9.77 4.24
N ASP A 157 4.48 -9.58 4.69
CA ASP A 157 3.72 -10.56 5.47
C ASP A 157 3.34 -11.82 4.67
N GLN A 158 3.49 -11.82 3.34
CA GLN A 158 3.21 -13.00 2.54
C GLN A 158 4.27 -14.10 2.72
N PHE A 159 5.45 -13.76 3.25
CA PHE A 159 6.56 -14.69 3.46
C PHE A 159 6.82 -14.87 4.95
N ASP A 160 6.89 -16.12 5.41
CA ASP A 160 7.18 -16.48 6.79
C ASP A 160 8.66 -16.32 7.13
N GLU A 161 8.98 -15.55 8.17
CA GLU A 161 10.37 -15.31 8.57
C GLU A 161 10.99 -16.49 9.32
N ASN A 162 10.17 -17.40 9.84
CA ASN A 162 10.65 -18.59 10.55
C ASN A 162 11.06 -19.72 9.60
N ASN A 163 10.69 -19.61 8.33
CA ASN A 163 11.09 -20.55 7.28
C ASN A 163 12.28 -19.96 6.49
N PRO A 164 13.48 -20.57 6.53
CA PRO A 164 14.65 -20.07 5.80
C PRO A 164 14.42 -19.88 4.30
N GLU A 165 13.63 -20.75 3.67
CA GLU A 165 13.33 -20.68 2.23
C GLU A 165 12.45 -19.47 1.91
N GLU A 166 11.38 -19.26 2.68
CA GLU A 166 10.49 -18.11 2.49
C GLU A 166 11.19 -16.78 2.83
N LYS A 167 12.11 -16.78 3.80
CA LYS A 167 12.95 -15.61 4.11
C LYS A 167 13.86 -15.24 2.94
N ALA A 168 14.50 -16.21 2.28
CA ALA A 168 15.28 -15.96 1.07
C ALA A 168 14.40 -15.48 -0.10
N ALA A 169 13.22 -16.07 -0.26
CA ALA A 169 12.22 -15.66 -1.25
C ALA A 169 11.74 -14.21 -1.04
N LYS A 170 11.55 -13.78 0.22
CA LYS A 170 11.18 -12.40 0.59
C LYS A 170 12.21 -11.38 0.09
N SER A 171 13.52 -11.69 0.18
CA SER A 171 14.57 -10.81 -0.35
C SER A 171 14.48 -10.69 -1.87
N SER A 172 14.32 -11.83 -2.56
CA SER A 172 14.13 -11.84 -4.03
C SER A 172 12.86 -11.09 -4.44
N PHE A 173 11.79 -11.19 -3.65
CA PHE A 173 10.56 -10.42 -3.84
C PHE A 173 10.84 -8.92 -3.85
N PHE A 174 11.59 -8.39 -2.88
CA PHE A 174 11.89 -6.95 -2.84
C PHE A 174 12.72 -6.48 -4.04
N ASN A 175 13.60 -7.32 -4.58
CA ASN A 175 14.33 -7.02 -5.82
C ASN A 175 13.39 -6.88 -7.02
N TRP A 176 12.50 -7.85 -7.22
CA TRP A 176 11.50 -7.82 -8.30
C TRP A 176 10.48 -6.69 -8.13
N TRP A 177 10.08 -6.43 -6.89
CA TRP A 177 9.19 -5.33 -6.53
C TRP A 177 9.81 -3.98 -6.90
N TYR A 178 11.08 -3.76 -6.54
CA TYR A 178 11.80 -2.52 -6.88
C TYR A 178 11.98 -2.37 -8.40
N LEU A 179 12.32 -3.46 -9.10
CA LEU A 179 12.38 -3.47 -10.57
C LEU A 179 11.03 -3.09 -11.19
N GLY A 180 9.92 -3.62 -10.66
CA GLY A 180 8.57 -3.29 -11.09
C GLY A 180 8.25 -1.80 -10.90
N ILE A 181 8.57 -1.23 -9.75
CA ILE A 181 8.40 0.20 -9.46
C ILE A 181 9.13 1.07 -10.49
N VAL A 182 10.42 0.79 -10.71
CA VAL A 182 11.26 1.59 -11.61
C VAL A 182 10.78 1.45 -13.06
N THR A 183 10.44 0.23 -13.48
CA THR A 183 9.90 -0.02 -14.82
C THR A 183 8.57 0.69 -15.03
N GLY A 184 7.63 0.56 -14.09
CA GLY A 184 6.33 1.23 -14.14
C GLY A 184 6.46 2.76 -14.20
N ALA A 185 7.33 3.35 -13.37
CA ALA A 185 7.60 4.79 -13.39
C ALA A 185 8.22 5.25 -14.73
N SER A 186 9.20 4.50 -15.25
CA SER A 186 9.89 4.83 -16.50
C SER A 186 8.94 4.76 -17.70
N VAL A 187 8.13 3.69 -17.77
CA VAL A 187 7.12 3.53 -18.83
C VAL A 187 6.06 4.62 -18.74
N ALA A 188 5.65 5.04 -17.53
CA ALA A 188 4.69 6.13 -17.37
C ALA A 188 5.24 7.45 -17.94
N ILE A 189 6.48 7.81 -17.61
CA ILE A 189 7.11 9.04 -18.10
C ILE A 189 7.22 9.04 -19.62
N VAL A 190 7.52 7.89 -20.25
CA VAL A 190 7.61 7.82 -21.72
C VAL A 190 6.24 7.81 -22.37
N VAL A 191 5.37 6.87 -21.99
CA VAL A 191 4.12 6.57 -22.71
C VAL A 191 3.00 7.54 -22.32
N VAL A 192 2.80 7.77 -21.03
CA VAL A 192 1.65 8.57 -20.55
C VAL A 192 1.85 10.04 -20.87
N ILE A 193 3.05 10.57 -20.65
CA ILE A 193 3.36 11.97 -20.97
C ILE A 193 3.25 12.19 -22.48
N TYR A 194 3.77 11.26 -23.30
CA TYR A 194 3.58 11.33 -24.74
C TYR A 194 2.10 11.38 -25.15
N LEU A 195 1.26 10.53 -24.56
CA LEU A 195 -0.19 10.54 -24.82
C LEU A 195 -0.85 11.86 -24.39
N GLN A 196 -0.45 12.41 -23.24
CA GLN A 196 -0.99 13.67 -22.71
C GLN A 196 -0.64 14.86 -23.60
N ASP A 197 0.60 14.93 -24.08
CA ASP A 197 1.11 16.07 -24.85
C ASP A 197 0.73 16.00 -26.34
N ASN A 198 0.73 14.79 -26.94
CA ASN A 198 0.62 14.63 -28.39
C ASN A 198 -0.73 14.06 -28.86
N VAL A 199 -1.50 13.39 -27.98
CA VAL A 199 -2.77 12.76 -28.36
C VAL A 199 -3.94 13.48 -27.70
N SER A 200 -4.10 13.33 -26.39
CA SER A 200 -5.04 14.10 -25.57
C SER A 200 -4.86 13.79 -24.09
N TRP A 201 -5.21 14.76 -23.25
CA TRP A 201 -5.30 14.57 -21.81
C TRP A 201 -6.32 13.50 -21.39
N ALA A 202 -7.43 13.38 -22.13
CA ALA A 202 -8.44 12.34 -21.90
C ALA A 202 -7.85 10.93 -22.08
N ALA A 203 -7.08 10.71 -23.15
CA ALA A 203 -6.40 9.43 -23.39
C ALA A 203 -5.35 9.14 -22.31
N GLY A 204 -4.51 10.13 -21.97
CA GLY A 204 -3.50 10.00 -20.93
C GLY A 204 -4.08 9.59 -19.58
N PHE A 205 -5.04 10.35 -19.05
CA PHE A 205 -5.69 10.02 -17.77
C PHE A 205 -6.59 8.77 -17.86
N GLY A 206 -7.16 8.47 -19.02
CA GLY A 206 -7.92 7.24 -19.26
C GLY A 206 -7.05 5.98 -19.14
N VAL A 207 -5.82 6.00 -19.67
CA VAL A 207 -4.85 4.90 -19.52
C VAL A 207 -4.46 4.72 -18.05
N LEU A 208 -4.26 5.80 -17.30
CA LEU A 208 -4.00 5.71 -15.86
C LEU A 208 -5.19 5.12 -15.08
N ALA A 209 -6.41 5.53 -15.41
CA ALA A 209 -7.61 4.94 -14.79
C ALA A 209 -7.75 3.46 -15.13
N GLY A 210 -7.50 3.07 -16.38
CA GLY A 210 -7.54 1.69 -16.84
C GLY A 210 -6.51 0.81 -16.15
N SER A 211 -5.27 1.27 -15.98
CA SER A 211 -4.23 0.50 -15.29
C SER A 211 -4.59 0.26 -13.82
N LEU A 212 -5.16 1.26 -13.14
CA LEU A 212 -5.65 1.12 -11.77
C LEU A 212 -6.85 0.19 -11.65
N ALA A 213 -7.76 0.19 -12.62
CA ALA A 213 -8.87 -0.75 -12.67
C ALA A 213 -8.36 -2.21 -12.77
N VAL A 214 -7.39 -2.45 -13.65
CA VAL A 214 -6.75 -3.75 -13.81
C VAL A 214 -6.02 -4.15 -12.52
N ALA A 215 -5.29 -3.23 -11.90
CA ALA A 215 -4.60 -3.47 -10.63
C ALA A 215 -5.58 -3.88 -9.52
N LEU A 216 -6.68 -3.14 -9.35
CA LEU A 216 -7.70 -3.45 -8.36
C LEU A 216 -8.35 -4.82 -8.62
N ALA A 217 -8.63 -5.15 -9.88
CA ALA A 217 -9.14 -6.47 -10.25
C ALA A 217 -8.14 -7.59 -9.92
N LEU A 218 -6.87 -7.41 -10.24
CA LEU A 218 -5.80 -8.37 -9.90
C LEU A 218 -5.67 -8.55 -8.39
N PHE A 219 -5.75 -7.46 -7.61
CA PHE A 219 -5.74 -7.53 -6.15
C PHE A 219 -6.92 -8.34 -5.62
N LEU A 220 -8.12 -8.14 -6.16
CA LEU A 220 -9.31 -8.87 -5.77
C LEU A 220 -9.22 -10.37 -6.15
N ILE A 221 -8.67 -10.70 -7.32
CA ILE A 221 -8.43 -12.09 -7.74
C ILE A 221 -7.45 -12.81 -6.78
N GLY A 222 -6.46 -12.09 -6.25
CA GLY A 222 -5.51 -12.60 -5.26
C GLY A 222 -6.10 -12.85 -3.88
N MET A 223 -7.33 -12.39 -3.59
CA MET A 223 -7.89 -12.31 -2.23
C MET A 223 -7.87 -13.63 -1.43
N LYS A 224 -8.09 -14.78 -2.10
CA LYS A 224 -8.09 -16.11 -1.46
C LYS A 224 -6.68 -16.64 -1.19
N ARG A 225 -5.67 -16.13 -1.89
CA ARG A 225 -4.26 -16.56 -1.80
C ARG A 225 -3.48 -15.80 -0.73
N TYR A 226 -3.93 -14.59 -0.37
CA TYR A 226 -3.24 -13.75 0.59
C TYR A 226 -3.25 -14.30 2.03
N ARG A 227 -2.10 -14.19 2.70
CA ARG A 227 -1.97 -14.27 4.16
C ARG A 227 -2.37 -12.91 4.76
N LYS A 228 -3.41 -12.89 5.60
CA LYS A 228 -3.98 -11.66 6.18
C LYS A 228 -3.67 -11.61 7.66
N GLN A 229 -2.82 -10.67 8.07
CA GLN A 229 -2.50 -10.44 9.47
C GLN A 229 -3.61 -9.64 10.18
N ARG A 230 -3.78 -9.88 11.48
CA ARG A 230 -4.67 -9.08 12.33
C ARG A 230 -4.01 -7.74 12.66
N PRO A 231 -4.78 -6.67 12.94
CA PRO A 231 -4.21 -5.39 13.38
C PRO A 231 -3.40 -5.58 14.67
N THR A 232 -2.16 -5.12 14.68
CA THR A 232 -1.22 -5.23 15.82
C THR A 232 -1.28 -4.03 16.78
N GLY A 233 -2.14 -3.04 16.51
CA GLY A 233 -2.24 -1.78 17.24
C GLY A 233 -1.19 -0.76 16.80
N SER A 234 -1.50 0.54 16.91
CA SER A 234 -0.62 1.61 16.42
C SER A 234 0.37 2.09 17.49
N PRO A 235 1.68 2.21 17.20
CA PRO A 235 2.65 2.83 18.09
C PRO A 235 2.26 4.26 18.52
N PHE A 236 1.56 5.00 17.67
CA PHE A 236 1.08 6.36 17.98
C PHE A 236 0.12 6.38 19.17
N THR A 237 -0.74 5.37 19.30
CA THR A 237 -1.63 5.26 20.48
C THR A 237 -0.83 5.08 21.78
N ARG A 238 0.28 4.34 21.74
CA ARG A 238 1.16 4.17 22.91
C ARG A 238 1.85 5.48 23.26
N VAL A 239 2.37 6.20 22.27
CA VAL A 239 3.01 7.52 22.49
C VAL A 239 2.00 8.51 23.07
N ALA A 240 0.78 8.58 22.53
CA ALA A 240 -0.28 9.44 23.06
C ALA A 240 -0.64 9.07 24.51
N GLN A 241 -0.73 7.77 24.83
CA GLN A 241 -0.95 7.30 26.20
C GLN A 241 0.15 7.75 27.16
N VAL A 242 1.42 7.76 26.74
CA VAL A 242 2.54 8.25 27.58
C VAL A 242 2.40 9.75 27.85
N PHE A 243 2.10 10.57 26.84
CA PHE A 243 1.88 12.01 27.05
C PHE A 243 0.69 12.29 27.96
N VAL A 244 -0.43 11.58 27.78
CA VAL A 244 -1.62 11.71 28.64
C VAL A 244 -1.29 11.26 30.07
N ALA A 245 -0.58 10.16 30.24
CA ALA A 245 -0.16 9.68 31.56
C ALA A 245 0.80 10.66 32.25
N ALA A 246 1.75 11.23 31.52
CA ALA A 246 2.67 12.25 32.03
C ALA A 246 1.92 13.52 32.47
N ALA A 247 0.98 14.02 31.65
CA ALA A 247 0.16 15.18 31.98
C ALA A 247 -0.74 14.95 33.20
N ARG A 248 -1.29 13.73 33.34
CA ARG A 248 -2.10 13.35 34.52
C ARG A 248 -1.28 13.19 35.80
N LYS A 249 0.01 12.86 35.69
CA LYS A 249 0.92 12.67 36.83
C LYS A 249 1.64 13.96 37.24
N TRP A 250 1.64 14.97 36.37
CA TRP A 250 2.13 16.32 36.67
C TRP A 250 1.12 17.05 37.57
N ARG A 251 -0.18 16.96 37.28
CA ARG A 251 -1.24 17.41 38.18
C ARG A 251 -1.28 16.58 39.47
#